data_AF-A0A350V5F6-F1
#
_entry.id   AF-A0A350V5F6-F1
#
_cell.length_a   1.000
_cell.length_b   1.000
_cell.length_c   1.000
_cell.angle_alpha   90.00
_cell.angle_beta   90.00
_cell.angle_gamma   90.00
#
_symmetry.space_group_name_H-M   'P 1'
#
loop_
_entity.id
_entity.type
_entity.pdbx_description
1 polymer ?
#
loop_
_entity_poly.entity_id
_entity_poly.type
_entity_poly.pdbx_seq_one_letter_code
_entity_poly.pdbx_strand_id
1 'polypeptide(L)'
;ALKKAGMWEEDYFAYGDEIDLARRIKDAGYICIVNKYAVLWHNHNWNKENKQGYYFEYYLIQRNKYLYFRKFGLYGNMLLSYLSDSFLFPWRLVWFVKVCDLKLGWYYIKGTYAGILGHKGKPNLYFVK
;
A
#
# COMPACT_ATOMS: atom_id res chain seq x y z
N ALA A 1 14.55 -0.07 -19.60
CA ALA A 1 13.40 -0.58 -18.83
C ALA A 1 12.17 0.33 -18.93
N LEU A 2 12.19 1.55 -18.39
CA LEU A 2 10.99 2.42 -18.29
C LEU A 2 10.32 2.76 -19.63
N LYS A 3 11.08 2.95 -20.72
CA LYS A 3 10.51 3.15 -22.07
C LYS A 3 9.58 2.02 -22.52
N LYS A 4 9.81 0.78 -22.05
CA LYS A 4 8.98 -0.39 -22.36
C LYS A 4 7.95 -0.69 -21.28
N ALA A 5 8.31 -0.53 -20.01
CA ALA A 5 7.44 -0.84 -18.87
C ALA A 5 6.41 0.25 -18.56
N GLY A 6 6.62 1.49 -19.02
CA GLY A 6 5.89 2.68 -18.59
C GLY A 6 6.46 3.29 -17.31
N MET A 7 6.04 4.51 -17.01
CA MET A 7 6.43 5.25 -15.79
C MET A 7 5.60 4.80 -14.57
N TRP A 8 5.55 5.61 -13.52
CA TRP A 8 4.72 5.37 -12.33
C TRP A 8 3.23 5.28 -12.69
N GLU A 9 2.50 4.49 -11.92
CA GLU A 9 1.05 4.33 -12.08
C GLU A 9 0.32 5.47 -11.35
N GLU A 10 -0.42 6.29 -12.10
CA GLU A 10 -1.10 7.49 -11.59
C GLU A 10 -2.36 7.16 -10.78
N ASP A 11 -2.88 5.94 -10.92
CA ASP A 11 -3.95 5.43 -10.06
C ASP A 11 -3.53 5.35 -8.58
N TYR A 12 -2.23 5.24 -8.31
CA TYR A 12 -1.68 5.33 -6.95
C TYR A 12 -1.26 6.77 -6.65
N PHE A 13 -1.61 7.24 -5.44
CA PHE A 13 -1.09 8.52 -4.96
C PHE A 13 0.29 8.37 -4.31
N ALA A 14 0.44 7.34 -3.48
CA ALA A 14 1.67 6.91 -2.83
C ALA A 14 1.47 5.49 -2.28
N TYR A 15 2.57 4.77 -2.06
CA TYR A 15 2.68 3.43 -1.47
C TYR A 15 2.20 2.29 -2.38
N GLY A 16 3.06 1.33 -2.67
CA GLY A 16 2.75 0.15 -3.49
C GLY A 16 2.90 0.37 -5.00
N ASP A 17 3.17 1.61 -5.42
CA ASP A 17 3.50 1.99 -6.78
C ASP A 17 4.84 1.39 -7.24
N GLU A 18 5.77 1.15 -6.31
CA GLU A 18 7.04 0.47 -6.54
C GLU A 18 6.86 -1.01 -6.88
N ILE A 19 5.90 -1.69 -6.25
CA ILE A 19 5.60 -3.12 -6.49
C ILE A 19 5.01 -3.28 -7.89
N ASP A 20 4.08 -2.39 -8.26
CA ASP A 20 3.49 -2.33 -9.59
C ASP A 20 4.53 -2.09 -10.69
N LEU A 21 5.38 -1.08 -10.49
CA LEU A 21 6.45 -0.76 -11.44
C LEU A 21 7.44 -1.91 -11.57
N ALA A 22 7.87 -2.51 -10.46
CA ALA A 22 8.76 -3.66 -10.47
C ALA A 22 8.15 -4.85 -11.23
N ARG A 23 6.83 -5.10 -11.06
CA ARG A 23 6.12 -6.14 -11.81
C ARG A 23 6.13 -5.85 -13.31
N ARG A 24 5.80 -4.62 -13.73
CA ARG A 24 5.83 -4.23 -15.15
C ARG A 24 7.22 -4.26 -15.76
N ILE A 25 8.26 -3.89 -15.01
CA ILE A 25 9.65 -4.02 -15.44
C ILE A 25 9.99 -5.49 -15.69
N LYS A 26 9.56 -6.40 -14.81
CA LYS A 26 9.72 -7.84 -14.99
C LYS A 26 8.96 -8.36 -16.21
N ASP A 27 7.69 -7.99 -16.36
CA ASP A 27 6.86 -8.41 -17.51
C ASP A 27 7.39 -7.85 -18.84
N ALA A 28 8.12 -6.73 -18.80
CA ALA A 28 8.85 -6.19 -19.96
C ALA A 28 10.14 -6.97 -20.32
N GLY A 29 10.50 -8.01 -19.57
CA GLY A 29 11.66 -8.87 -19.81
C GLY A 29 12.94 -8.41 -19.13
N TYR A 30 12.85 -7.52 -18.14
CA TYR A 30 13.99 -7.05 -17.35
C TYR A 30 14.01 -7.70 -15.96
N ILE A 31 15.13 -7.56 -15.25
CA ILE A 31 15.27 -7.96 -13.86
C ILE A 31 15.57 -6.75 -12.99
N CYS A 32 15.00 -6.72 -11.78
CA CYS A 32 15.35 -5.75 -10.75
C CYS A 32 16.40 -6.40 -9.83
N ILE A 33 17.54 -5.75 -9.65
CA ILE A 33 18.63 -6.22 -8.79
C ILE A 33 18.94 -5.19 -7.71
N VAL A 34 19.33 -5.66 -6.52
CA VAL A 34 19.86 -4.82 -5.45
C VAL A 34 21.38 -4.96 -5.45
N ASN A 35 22.09 -3.83 -5.50
CA ASN A 35 23.55 -3.82 -5.47
C ASN A 35 24.06 -3.44 -4.07
N LYS A 36 24.71 -4.38 -3.38
CA LYS A 36 25.27 -4.16 -2.04
C LYS A 36 26.38 -3.10 -1.98
N TYR A 37 26.99 -2.76 -3.12
CA TYR A 37 28.04 -1.74 -3.20
C TYR A 37 27.47 -0.33 -3.41
N ALA A 38 26.21 -0.21 -3.84
CA ALA A 38 25.53 1.07 -4.00
C ALA A 38 24.77 1.41 -2.70
N VAL A 39 25.41 2.20 -1.83
CA VAL A 39 24.87 2.54 -0.50
C VAL A 39 24.27 3.94 -0.51
N LEU A 40 23.05 4.05 0.02
CA LEU A 40 22.30 5.29 0.20
C LEU A 40 21.78 5.35 1.64
N TRP A 41 21.75 6.55 2.22
CA TRP A 41 21.19 6.78 3.55
C TRP A 41 19.72 7.21 3.44
N HIS A 42 18.83 6.51 4.13
CA HIS A 42 17.41 6.83 4.21
C HIS A 42 17.03 7.19 5.65
N ASN A 43 16.41 8.35 5.85
CA ASN A 43 15.99 8.79 7.17
C ASN A 43 14.63 8.18 7.54
N HIS A 44 14.62 7.25 8.49
CA HIS A 44 13.40 6.69 9.07
C HIS A 44 13.08 7.41 10.39
N ASN A 45 12.31 8.50 10.33
CA ASN A 45 11.81 9.16 11.52
C ASN A 45 10.40 8.66 11.88
N TRP A 46 10.34 7.69 12.79
CA TRP A 46 9.07 7.13 13.28
C TRP A 46 8.58 7.97 14.46
N ASN A 47 7.56 8.79 14.22
CA ASN A 47 6.91 9.57 15.27
C ASN A 47 5.50 9.01 15.54
N LYS A 48 5.32 8.33 16.69
CA LYS A 48 4.03 7.78 17.13
C LYS A 48 2.92 8.85 17.23
N GLU A 49 3.29 10.09 17.52
CA GLU A 49 2.34 11.21 17.61
C GLU A 49 1.86 11.70 16.24
N ASN A 50 2.50 11.29 15.13
CA ASN A 50 2.03 11.59 13.78
C ASN A 50 0.87 10.68 13.35
N LYS A 51 -0.22 10.73 14.11
CA LYS A 51 -1.41 9.88 13.91
C LYS A 51 -2.01 10.04 12.52
N GLN A 52 -2.10 11.28 12.03
CA GLN A 52 -2.64 11.58 10.70
C GLN A 52 -1.80 10.96 9.59
N GLY A 53 -0.46 10.99 9.71
CA GLY A 53 0.44 10.32 8.78
C GLY A 53 0.18 8.83 8.71
N TYR A 54 0.09 8.15 9.85
CA TYR A 54 -0.19 6.71 9.87
C TYR A 54 -1.57 6.36 9.33
N TYR A 55 -2.61 7.15 9.66
CA TYR A 55 -3.95 6.92 9.11
C TYR A 55 -3.96 7.01 7.59
N PHE A 56 -3.27 8.01 7.03
CA PHE A 56 -3.14 8.19 5.59
C PHE A 56 -2.35 7.06 4.94
N GLU A 57 -1.19 6.72 5.50
CA GLU A 57 -0.32 5.64 5.04
C GLU A 57 -1.05 4.29 5.02
N TYR A 58 -1.65 3.87 6.14
CA TYR A 58 -2.32 2.57 6.24
C TYR A 58 -3.55 2.47 5.36
N TYR A 59 -4.29 3.57 5.20
CA TYR A 59 -5.37 3.64 4.23
C TYR A 59 -4.85 3.41 2.81
N LEU A 60 -3.78 4.09 2.40
CA LEU A 60 -3.23 3.99 1.05
C LEU A 60 -2.61 2.62 0.77
N ILE A 61 -1.83 2.07 1.71
CA ILE A 61 -1.24 0.74 1.60
C ILE A 61 -2.34 -0.31 1.36
N GLN A 62 -3.43 -0.26 2.15
CA GLN A 62 -4.52 -1.20 1.95
C GLN A 62 -5.25 -0.97 0.64
N ARG A 63 -5.64 0.27 0.34
CA ARG A 63 -6.33 0.59 -0.91
C ARG A 63 -5.53 0.12 -2.13
N ASN A 64 -4.24 0.43 -2.17
CA ASN A 64 -3.39 0.16 -3.32
C ASN A 64 -3.08 -1.32 -3.47
N LYS A 65 -3.02 -2.10 -2.38
CA LYS A 65 -2.96 -3.58 -2.44
C LYS A 65 -4.13 -4.18 -3.24
N TYR A 66 -5.37 -3.72 -3.01
CA TYR A 66 -6.53 -4.24 -3.73
C TYR A 66 -6.63 -3.69 -5.17
N LEU A 67 -6.25 -2.43 -5.39
CA LEU A 67 -6.10 -1.88 -6.75
C LEU A 67 -5.09 -2.68 -7.58
N TYR A 68 -3.95 -3.06 -7.00
CA TYR A 68 -2.96 -3.90 -7.65
C TYR A 68 -3.56 -5.24 -8.10
N PHE A 69 -4.32 -5.91 -7.23
CA PHE A 69 -4.98 -7.15 -7.63
C PHE A 69 -5.97 -6.95 -8.77
N ARG A 70 -6.76 -5.88 -8.74
CA ARG A 70 -7.70 -5.55 -9.83
C ARG A 70 -6.97 -5.30 -11.14
N LYS A 71 -5.92 -4.48 -11.11
CA LYS A 71 -5.13 -4.11 -12.30
C LYS A 71 -4.53 -5.32 -13.00
N PHE A 72 -4.00 -6.28 -12.24
CA PHE A 72 -3.36 -7.49 -12.79
C PHE A 72 -4.30 -8.71 -12.85
N GLY A 73 -5.62 -8.54 -12.62
CA GLY A 73 -6.60 -9.63 -12.70
C GLY A 73 -6.42 -10.74 -11.66
N LEU A 74 -5.79 -10.45 -10.52
CA LEU A 74 -5.43 -11.40 -9.47
C LEU A 74 -6.55 -11.61 -8.45
N TYR A 75 -7.78 -11.86 -8.91
CA TYR A 75 -8.97 -11.91 -8.04
C TYR A 75 -8.95 -13.03 -7.01
N GLY A 76 -8.34 -14.18 -7.31
CA GLY A 76 -8.13 -15.25 -6.31
C GLY A 76 -7.23 -14.78 -5.16
N ASN A 77 -6.12 -14.12 -5.48
CA ASN A 77 -5.22 -13.55 -4.48
C ASN A 77 -5.88 -12.40 -3.71
N MET A 78 -6.77 -11.65 -4.37
CA MET A 78 -7.59 -10.62 -3.73
C MET A 78 -8.51 -11.21 -2.67
N LEU A 79 -9.22 -12.30 -3.00
CA LEU A 79 -10.10 -13.01 -2.07
C LEU A 79 -9.31 -13.59 -0.90
N LEU A 80 -8.22 -14.31 -1.18
CA LEU A 80 -7.35 -14.87 -0.14
C LEU A 80 -6.80 -13.76 0.78
N SER A 81 -6.34 -12.66 0.19
CA SER A 81 -5.86 -11.50 0.94
C SER A 81 -6.93 -10.90 1.85
N TYR A 82 -8.16 -10.80 1.37
CA TYR A 82 -9.28 -10.30 2.16
C TYR A 82 -9.61 -11.23 3.34
N LEU A 83 -9.67 -12.55 3.08
CA LEU A 83 -9.93 -13.55 4.13
C LEU A 83 -8.80 -13.57 5.17
N SER A 84 -7.54 -13.58 4.72
CA SER A 84 -6.37 -13.52 5.62
C SER A 84 -6.34 -12.22 6.43
N ASP A 85 -6.63 -11.08 5.80
CA ASP A 85 -6.68 -9.79 6.52
C ASP A 85 -7.79 -9.78 7.57
N SER A 86 -8.96 -10.33 7.24
CA SER A 86 -10.10 -10.42 8.16
C SER A 86 -9.79 -11.32 9.35
N PHE A 87 -9.20 -12.49 9.08
CA PHE A 87 -8.81 -13.45 10.12
C PHE A 87 -7.72 -12.88 11.05
N LEU A 88 -6.71 -12.21 10.48
CA LEU A 88 -5.61 -11.60 11.24
C LEU A 88 -5.97 -10.25 11.86
N PHE A 89 -7.15 -9.70 11.58
CA PHE A 89 -7.54 -8.37 12.03
C PHE A 89 -7.46 -8.18 13.56
N PRO A 90 -7.91 -9.13 14.42
CA PRO A 90 -7.78 -8.98 15.87
C PRO A 90 -6.32 -8.84 16.32
N TRP A 91 -5.39 -9.59 15.71
CA TRP A 91 -3.96 -9.47 15.99
C TRP A 91 -3.40 -8.14 15.48
N ARG A 92 -3.86 -7.67 14.31
CA ARG A 92 -3.48 -6.35 13.77
C ARG A 92 -3.93 -5.20 14.67
N LEU A 93 -5.07 -5.31 15.36
CA LEU A 93 -5.51 -4.29 16.32
C LEU A 93 -4.47 -4.08 17.44
N VAL A 94 -3.89 -5.17 17.97
CA VAL A 94 -2.82 -5.11 18.98
C VAL A 94 -1.60 -4.36 18.42
N TRP A 95 -1.25 -4.62 17.16
CA TRP A 95 -0.16 -3.94 16.47
C TRP A 95 -0.48 -2.44 16.21
N PHE A 96 -1.72 -2.10 15.85
CA PHE A 96 -2.14 -0.72 15.64
C PHE A 96 -2.03 0.14 16.90
N VAL A 97 -2.34 -0.41 18.08
CA VAL A 97 -2.12 0.28 19.37
C VAL A 97 -0.64 0.57 19.63
N LYS A 98 0.25 -0.34 19.22
CA LYS A 98 1.69 -0.15 19.37
C LYS A 98 2.19 0.98 18.47
N VAL A 99 1.71 1.07 17.24
CA VAL A 99 2.17 2.05 16.23
C VAL A 99 1.52 3.42 16.35
N CYS A 100 0.22 3.48 16.58
CA CYS A 100 -0.55 4.72 16.61
C CYS A 100 -1.64 4.62 17.69
N ASP A 101 -2.81 4.07 17.32
CA ASP A 101 -3.95 3.80 18.18
C ASP A 101 -4.96 2.86 17.48
N LEU A 102 -6.09 2.55 18.13
CA LEU A 102 -7.14 1.71 17.56
C LEU A 102 -7.85 2.35 16.36
N LYS A 103 -7.85 3.69 16.22
CA LYS A 103 -8.50 4.39 15.10
C LYS A 103 -7.78 4.10 13.79
N LEU A 104 -6.51 3.71 13.82
CA LEU A 104 -5.78 3.22 12.66
C LEU A 104 -6.48 2.01 12.00
N GLY A 105 -7.11 1.12 12.79
CA GLY A 105 -7.87 -0.01 12.25
C GLY A 105 -9.08 0.40 11.41
N TRP A 106 -9.71 1.53 11.74
CA TRP A 106 -10.79 2.09 10.93
C TRP A 106 -10.31 2.55 9.55
N TYR A 107 -9.15 3.21 9.49
CA TYR A 107 -8.54 3.64 8.22
C TYR A 107 -8.02 2.46 7.40
N TYR A 108 -7.52 1.42 8.06
CA TYR A 108 -7.18 0.14 7.41
C TYR A 108 -8.40 -0.44 6.70
N ILE A 109 -9.52 -0.58 7.40
CA ILE A 109 -10.78 -1.10 6.83
C ILE A 109 -11.28 -0.21 5.69
N LYS A 110 -11.30 1.11 5.89
CA LYS A 110 -11.65 2.08 4.82
C LYS A 110 -10.78 1.90 3.58
N GLY A 111 -9.48 1.71 3.76
CA GLY A 111 -8.54 1.45 2.66
C GLY A 111 -8.90 0.18 1.90
N THR A 112 -9.15 -0.92 2.61
CA THR A 112 -9.60 -2.19 2.04
C THR A 112 -10.84 -2.01 1.16
N TYR A 113 -11.91 -1.41 1.70
CA TYR A 113 -13.13 -1.16 0.93
C TYR A 113 -12.89 -0.23 -0.25
N ALA A 114 -12.11 0.83 -0.06
CA ALA A 114 -11.81 1.77 -1.13
C ALA A 114 -11.07 1.10 -2.30
N GLY A 115 -10.13 0.20 -2.00
CA GLY A 115 -9.38 -0.53 -3.01
C GLY A 115 -10.24 -1.59 -3.72
N ILE A 116 -11.11 -2.29 -2.99
CA ILE A 116 -12.09 -3.22 -3.57
C ILE A 116 -13.05 -2.48 -4.51
N LEU A 117 -13.53 -1.30 -4.13
CA LEU A 117 -14.41 -0.46 -4.97
C LEU A 117 -13.68 0.24 -6.13
N GLY A 118 -12.34 0.22 -6.15
CA GLY A 118 -11.55 0.78 -7.23
C GLY A 118 -11.33 2.29 -7.16
N HIS A 119 -11.37 2.89 -5.97
CA HIS A 119 -11.03 4.31 -5.78
C HIS A 119 -9.54 4.55 -6.02
N LYS A 120 -9.21 5.57 -6.81
CA LYS A 120 -7.86 5.87 -7.31
C LYS A 120 -7.39 7.28 -6.94
N GLY A 121 -6.13 7.58 -7.21
CA GLY A 121 -5.53 8.90 -7.09
C GLY A 121 -5.45 9.43 -5.66
N LYS A 122 -5.37 10.74 -5.49
CA LYS A 122 -5.30 11.40 -4.18
C LYS A 122 -6.63 11.22 -3.43
N PRO A 123 -6.64 10.61 -2.23
CA PRO A 123 -7.89 10.41 -1.52
C PRO A 123 -8.39 11.72 -0.90
N ASN A 124 -9.70 11.95 -1.00
CA ASN A 124 -10.36 13.05 -0.27
C ASN A 124 -10.69 12.59 1.15
N LEU A 125 -9.65 12.40 1.97
CA LEU A 125 -9.81 12.07 3.37
C LEU A 125 -9.70 13.35 4.20
N TYR A 126 -10.83 13.74 4.80
CA TYR A 126 -10.82 14.72 5.87
C TYR A 126 -10.24 14.04 7.12
N PHE A 127 -8.91 14.12 7.28
CA PHE A 127 -8.28 13.80 8.55
C PHE A 127 -8.69 14.88 9.53
N VAL A 128 -9.65 14.56 10.39
CA VAL A 128 -10.12 15.45 11.46
C VAL A 128 -8.89 15.98 12.19
N LYS A 129 -8.74 17.31 12.22
CA LYS A 129 -7.76 18.01 13.06
C LYS A 129 -8.14 17.85 14.52
#